data_AF-A0A7W7CKE5-F1
#
_entry.id   AF-A0A7W7CKE5-F1
#
_cell.length_a   1.000
_cell.length_b   1.000
_cell.length_c   1.000
_cell.angle_alpha   90.00
_cell.angle_beta   90.00
_cell.angle_gamma   90.00
#
_symmetry.space_group_name_H-M   'P 1'
#
loop_
_entity.id
_entity.type
_entity.pdbx_description
1 polymer ?
#
loop_
_entity_poly.entity_id
_entity_poly.type
_entity_poly.pdbx_seq_one_letter_code
_entity_poly.pdbx_strand_id
1 'polypeptide(L)'
;MRILGAMLCLSLVAGCSGSPEEPDAGPSAPAGPGVVDCGHDIGGRPPGAGSRLILDAVVLPTARLQVSDSGDGRLFAKAGLLVRAGTAVELTVDPAAADTTIGWGSPGPEGTTIRVPACPDAVGWLAFAGGYHVPRPMCVPLIVRVNGREQRAEVRVGADCES
;
A
#
# COMPACT_ATOMS: atom_id res chain seq x y z
N MET A 1 -53.48 -50.78 -47.96
CA MET A 1 -52.57 -51.69 -47.24
C MET A 1 -51.38 -50.85 -46.76
N ARG A 2 -51.23 -50.78 -45.44
CA ARG A 2 -50.09 -50.39 -44.58
C ARG A 2 -48.71 -50.12 -45.24
N ILE A 3 -48.09 -48.97 -44.94
CA ILE A 3 -46.89 -48.78 -44.03
C ILE A 3 -45.58 -49.05 -44.79
N LEU A 4 -44.43 -48.38 -44.64
CA LEU A 4 -43.88 -47.20 -43.94
C LEU A 4 -42.35 -47.32 -44.15
N GLY A 5 -41.60 -46.22 -44.11
CA GLY A 5 -40.12 -46.25 -44.04
C GLY A 5 -39.52 -45.12 -44.87
N ALA A 6 -39.22 -43.97 -44.25
CA ALA A 6 -37.90 -43.64 -43.67
C ALA A 6 -36.85 -43.41 -44.78
N MET A 7 -35.94 -42.44 -44.78
CA MET A 7 -35.53 -41.34 -43.89
C MET A 7 -34.23 -40.86 -44.57
N LEU A 8 -34.00 -39.56 -44.83
CA LEU A 8 -32.69 -38.94 -44.61
C LEU A 8 -32.71 -37.41 -44.83
N CYS A 9 -31.98 -36.76 -43.92
CA CYS A 9 -31.78 -35.33 -43.72
C CYS A 9 -31.01 -34.62 -44.82
N LEU A 10 -31.26 -33.32 -44.98
CA LEU A 10 -30.20 -32.36 -45.29
C LEU A 10 -30.48 -31.04 -44.57
N SER A 11 -29.65 -30.71 -43.59
CA SER A 11 -29.74 -29.52 -42.74
C SER A 11 -29.07 -28.33 -43.44
N LEU A 12 -29.81 -27.25 -43.67
CA LEU A 12 -29.24 -25.96 -44.08
C LEU A 12 -28.82 -25.14 -42.85
N VAL A 13 -27.57 -24.69 -42.88
CA VAL A 13 -26.88 -23.95 -41.83
C VAL A 13 -27.38 -22.49 -41.82
N ALA A 14 -27.93 -22.03 -40.70
CA ALA A 14 -28.23 -20.62 -40.48
C ALA A 14 -26.95 -19.90 -40.02
N GLY A 15 -26.53 -18.87 -40.76
CA GLY A 15 -25.43 -18.00 -40.39
C GLY A 15 -25.83 -17.04 -39.27
N CYS A 16 -25.14 -17.11 -38.14
CA CYS A 16 -25.16 -16.05 -37.13
C CYS A 16 -23.90 -15.20 -37.32
N SER A 17 -24.08 -13.95 -37.75
CA SER A 17 -23.05 -12.93 -37.66
C SER A 17 -22.77 -12.65 -36.19
N GLY A 18 -21.68 -13.19 -35.66
CA GLY A 18 -21.13 -12.79 -34.37
C GLY A 18 -20.10 -11.68 -34.61
N SER A 19 -20.38 -10.47 -34.12
CA SER A 19 -19.34 -9.45 -33.96
C SER A 19 -18.31 -9.93 -32.94
N PRO A 20 -17.00 -9.69 -33.13
CA PRO A 20 -16.04 -9.85 -32.06
C PRO A 20 -16.35 -8.82 -30.97
N GLU A 21 -16.76 -9.31 -29.81
CA GLU A 21 -16.92 -8.49 -28.61
C GLU A 21 -15.51 -8.08 -28.16
N GLU A 22 -15.19 -6.79 -28.27
CA GLU A 22 -13.99 -6.23 -27.64
C GLU A 22 -14.05 -6.53 -26.14
N PRO A 23 -12.96 -7.00 -25.51
CA PRO A 23 -12.95 -7.18 -24.07
C PRO A 23 -13.14 -5.81 -23.42
N ASP A 24 -14.32 -5.63 -22.82
CA ASP A 24 -14.67 -4.49 -22.00
C ASP A 24 -13.58 -4.32 -20.92
N ALA A 25 -12.80 -3.26 -21.05
CA ALA A 25 -11.78 -2.89 -20.08
C ALA A 25 -12.50 -2.39 -18.82
N GLY A 26 -12.93 -3.34 -17.99
CA GLY A 26 -13.45 -3.06 -16.66
C GLY A 26 -12.45 -2.20 -15.86
N PRO A 27 -12.93 -1.44 -14.85
CA PRO A 27 -12.06 -0.61 -14.04
C PRO A 27 -10.93 -1.47 -13.48
N SER A 28 -9.69 -1.08 -13.79
CA SER A 28 -8.49 -1.72 -13.24
C SER A 28 -8.64 -1.76 -11.72
N ALA A 29 -8.55 -2.96 -11.13
CA ALA A 29 -8.48 -3.10 -9.69
C ALA A 29 -7.39 -2.14 -9.17
N PRO A 30 -7.62 -1.44 -8.05
CA PRO A 30 -6.59 -0.57 -7.50
C PRO A 30 -5.31 -1.38 -7.33
N ALA A 31 -4.20 -0.83 -7.80
CA ALA A 31 -2.90 -1.46 -7.62
C ALA A 31 -2.74 -1.79 -6.13
N GLY A 32 -2.37 -3.04 -5.84
CA GLY A 32 -2.18 -3.50 -4.47
C GLY A 32 -1.12 -2.68 -3.73
N PRO A 33 -0.99 -2.87 -2.41
CA PRO A 33 -0.02 -2.12 -1.62
C PRO A 33 1.40 -2.36 -2.14
N GLY A 34 2.20 -1.29 -2.18
CA GLY A 34 3.62 -1.40 -2.51
C GLY A 34 4.35 -2.21 -1.43
N VAL A 35 5.08 -3.25 -1.81
CA VAL A 35 5.76 -4.14 -0.85
C VAL A 35 7.18 -3.67 -0.59
N VAL A 36 7.51 -3.42 0.68
CA VAL A 36 8.87 -3.09 1.12
C VAL A 36 9.65 -4.39 1.32
N ASP A 37 10.75 -4.57 0.60
CA ASP A 37 11.62 -5.74 0.73
C ASP A 37 12.34 -5.77 2.09
N CYS A 38 12.34 -6.92 2.77
CA CYS A 38 13.06 -7.12 4.02
C CYS A 38 14.56 -6.85 3.91
N GLY A 39 15.16 -7.08 2.72
CA GLY A 39 16.56 -6.80 2.43
C GLY A 39 16.90 -5.31 2.43
N HIS A 40 15.91 -4.42 2.48
CA HIS A 40 16.12 -2.99 2.69
C HIS A 40 16.24 -2.58 4.16
N ASP A 41 16.24 -3.54 5.10
CA ASP A 41 16.55 -3.25 6.50
C ASP A 41 17.95 -2.63 6.62
N ILE A 42 18.02 -1.47 7.27
CA ILE A 42 19.26 -0.73 7.53
C ILE A 42 19.77 -0.93 8.98
N GLY A 43 19.16 -1.86 9.73
CA GLY A 43 19.50 -2.19 11.10
C GLY A 43 18.73 -1.34 12.11
N GLY A 44 17.70 -1.95 12.72
CA GLY A 44 16.89 -1.30 13.75
C GLY A 44 17.40 -1.51 15.17
N ARG A 45 16.98 -0.60 16.05
CA ARG A 45 17.15 -0.70 17.51
C ARG A 45 15.78 -0.56 18.16
N PRO A 46 15.59 -1.04 19.41
CA PRO A 46 14.37 -0.78 20.15
C PRO A 46 14.01 0.72 20.17
N PRO A 47 12.71 1.07 20.10
CA PRO A 47 12.27 2.45 20.11
C PRO A 47 12.75 3.19 21.37
N GLY A 48 13.32 4.38 21.17
CA GLY A 48 13.69 5.29 22.25
C GLY A 48 12.56 6.27 22.61
N ALA A 49 12.85 7.17 23.54
CA ALA A 49 11.96 8.30 23.86
C ALA A 49 11.69 9.16 22.62
N GLY A 50 10.49 9.76 22.52
CA GLY A 50 10.10 10.59 21.35
C GLY A 50 9.51 9.81 20.18
N SER A 51 9.05 8.59 20.43
CA SER A 51 8.36 7.76 19.46
C SER A 51 7.11 7.12 20.07
N ARG A 52 6.16 6.76 19.22
CA ARG A 52 4.92 6.09 19.63
C ARG A 52 4.89 4.70 19.03
N LEU A 53 4.76 3.70 19.90
CA LEU A 53 4.51 2.32 19.50
C LEU A 53 3.02 2.14 19.18
N ILE A 54 2.74 1.62 17.99
CA ILE A 54 1.41 1.34 17.45
C ILE A 54 1.27 -0.17 17.31
N LEU A 55 0.20 -0.72 17.90
CA LEU A 55 -0.15 -2.15 17.84
C LEU A 55 1.03 -3.08 18.15
N ASP A 56 1.93 -2.65 19.05
CA ASP A 56 3.14 -3.38 19.49
C ASP A 56 4.15 -3.74 18.39
N ALA A 57 3.96 -3.26 17.16
CA ALA A 57 4.72 -3.69 15.99
C ALA A 57 5.27 -2.56 15.12
N VAL A 58 4.75 -1.34 15.22
CA VAL A 58 5.18 -0.21 14.38
C VAL A 58 5.52 0.98 15.24
N VAL A 59 6.63 1.63 14.96
CA VAL A 59 7.03 2.85 15.67
C VAL A 59 6.91 4.03 14.71
N LEU A 60 6.14 5.04 15.13
CA LEU A 60 5.98 6.29 14.41
C LEU A 60 6.58 7.46 15.22
N PRO A 61 7.12 8.49 14.55
CA PRO A 61 7.67 9.66 15.23
C PRO A 61 6.55 10.48 15.89
N THR A 62 6.82 11.02 17.08
CA THR A 62 5.92 12.00 17.73
C THR A 62 6.38 13.44 17.54
N ALA A 63 7.68 13.64 17.30
CA ALA A 63 8.26 14.93 16.96
C ALA A 63 7.83 15.39 15.56
N ARG A 64 7.85 16.70 15.34
CA ARG A 64 7.61 17.30 14.02
C ARG A 64 8.78 17.00 13.09
N LEU A 65 8.49 16.36 11.96
CA LEU A 65 9.46 16.08 10.92
C LEU A 65 9.78 17.35 10.12
N GLN A 66 11.05 17.50 9.76
CA GLN A 66 11.48 18.54 8.84
C GLN A 66 11.15 18.14 7.41
N VAL A 67 10.81 19.14 6.59
CA VAL A 67 10.48 18.96 5.18
C VAL A 67 11.52 19.66 4.30
N SER A 68 11.76 19.10 3.12
CA SER A 68 12.55 19.71 2.05
C SER A 68 11.83 19.56 0.73
N ASP A 69 12.09 20.44 -0.23
CA ASP A 69 11.59 20.30 -1.60
C ASP A 69 12.12 19.00 -2.24
N SER A 70 11.25 18.21 -2.89
CA SER A 70 11.62 16.98 -3.60
C SER A 70 12.00 17.18 -5.07
N GLY A 71 11.86 18.40 -5.60
CA GLY A 71 12.18 18.77 -6.98
C GLY A 71 11.04 18.55 -7.98
N ASP A 72 9.91 18.02 -7.54
CA ASP A 72 8.71 17.71 -8.32
C ASP A 72 7.47 18.54 -7.91
N GLY A 73 7.69 19.60 -7.13
CA GLY A 73 6.63 20.46 -6.60
C GLY A 73 5.98 19.94 -5.31
N ARG A 74 6.50 18.85 -4.73
CA ARG A 74 6.09 18.33 -3.43
C ARG A 74 7.18 18.58 -2.39
N LEU A 75 6.84 18.26 -1.14
CA LEU A 75 7.77 18.26 -0.02
C LEU A 75 8.01 16.84 0.44
N PHE A 76 9.27 16.51 0.74
CA PHE A 76 9.68 15.26 1.34
C PHE A 76 10.08 15.45 2.80
N ALA A 77 9.62 14.56 3.67
CA ALA A 77 10.11 14.44 5.04
C ALA A 77 10.70 13.06 5.29
N LYS A 78 12.00 13.01 5.58
CA LYS A 78 12.70 11.77 5.91
C LYS A 78 12.23 11.22 7.26
N ALA A 79 11.88 9.94 7.30
CA ALA A 79 11.58 9.21 8.53
C ALA A 79 12.04 7.75 8.42
N GLY A 80 12.63 7.24 9.50
CA GLY A 80 12.83 5.80 9.65
C GLY A 80 11.51 5.13 10.00
N LEU A 81 11.14 4.07 9.27
CA LEU A 81 10.06 3.19 9.67
C LEU A 81 10.64 2.03 10.46
N LEU A 82 10.30 1.95 11.74
CA LEU A 82 10.71 0.84 12.60
C LEU A 82 9.53 -0.15 12.72
N VAL A 83 9.79 -1.41 12.38
CA VAL A 83 8.80 -2.48 12.51
C VAL A 83 9.38 -3.67 13.26
N ARG A 84 8.52 -4.40 13.96
CA ARG A 84 8.91 -5.62 14.67
C ARG A 84 9.04 -6.77 13.69
N ALA A 85 10.18 -7.47 13.74
CA ALA A 85 10.38 -8.70 12.97
C ALA A 85 9.33 -9.77 13.33
N GLY A 86 9.01 -10.64 12.38
CA GLY A 86 7.96 -11.65 12.50
C GLY A 86 6.53 -11.13 12.39
N THR A 87 6.33 -9.82 12.16
CA THR A 87 5.00 -9.20 12.11
C THR A 87 4.77 -8.49 10.79
N ALA A 88 3.75 -8.89 10.04
CA ALA A 88 3.35 -8.18 8.83
C ALA A 88 2.63 -6.87 9.21
N VAL A 89 3.01 -5.79 8.53
CA VAL A 89 2.57 -4.43 8.81
C VAL A 89 2.10 -3.78 7.52
N GLU A 90 0.97 -3.10 7.55
CA GLU A 90 0.49 -2.23 6.47
C GLU A 90 0.29 -0.82 7.01
N LEU A 91 0.79 0.17 6.26
CA LEU A 91 0.53 1.59 6.49
C LEU A 91 -0.23 2.13 5.29
N THR A 92 -1.36 2.78 5.56
CA THR A 92 -2.17 3.48 4.56
C THR A 92 -2.29 4.95 4.95
N VAL A 93 -2.11 5.86 3.99
CA VAL A 93 -2.50 7.26 4.11
C VAL A 93 -4.02 7.34 4.10
N ASP A 94 -4.61 8.01 5.08
CA ASP A 94 -6.07 8.20 5.09
C ASP A 94 -6.52 8.93 3.81
N PRO A 95 -7.58 8.48 3.10
CA PRO A 95 -8.02 9.09 1.86
C PRO A 95 -8.35 10.59 1.95
N ALA A 96 -8.60 11.14 3.16
CA ALA A 96 -8.80 12.57 3.36
C ALA A 96 -7.53 13.40 3.10
N ALA A 97 -6.34 12.79 3.14
CA ALA A 97 -5.06 13.44 2.83
C ALA A 97 -4.71 13.28 1.34
N ALA A 98 -5.41 14.05 0.50
CA ALA A 98 -5.15 14.08 -0.94
C ALA A 98 -3.68 14.41 -1.28
N ASP A 99 -3.20 13.88 -2.40
CA ASP A 99 -1.85 14.10 -2.96
C ASP A 99 -0.68 13.73 -2.01
N THR A 100 -0.97 12.93 -0.99
CA THR A 100 0.00 12.44 -0.01
C THR A 100 0.35 10.99 -0.28
N THR A 101 1.65 10.70 -0.32
CA THR A 101 2.17 9.34 -0.44
C THR A 101 3.23 9.08 0.62
N ILE A 102 3.50 7.80 0.81
CA ILE A 102 4.51 7.28 1.71
C ILE A 102 5.37 6.27 0.97
N GLY A 103 6.63 6.14 1.39
CA GLY A 103 7.53 5.17 0.76
C GLY A 103 8.73 4.83 1.63
N TRP A 104 9.12 3.56 1.62
CA TRP A 104 10.27 3.02 2.35
C TRP A 104 10.98 1.94 1.58
N GLY A 105 12.31 1.88 1.72
CA GLY A 105 13.20 1.00 0.98
C GLY A 105 14.23 1.78 0.16
N SER A 106 15.22 1.09 -0.41
CA SER A 106 16.27 1.73 -1.22
C SER A 106 16.75 0.85 -2.38
N PRO A 107 16.17 1.02 -3.60
CA PRO A 107 14.93 1.76 -3.90
C PRO A 107 13.70 1.02 -3.34
N GLY A 108 12.69 1.74 -2.86
CA GLY A 108 11.47 1.17 -2.28
C GLY A 108 10.20 1.61 -3.00
N PRO A 109 9.05 0.96 -2.74
CA PRO A 109 7.77 1.45 -3.26
C PRO A 109 7.42 2.82 -2.68
N GLU A 110 6.74 3.63 -3.48
CA GLU A 110 6.01 4.82 -3.04
C GLU A 110 4.54 4.65 -3.44
N GLY A 111 3.62 5.02 -2.53
CA GLY A 111 2.19 5.00 -2.81
C GLY A 111 1.36 5.48 -1.62
N THR A 112 0.05 5.36 -1.70
CA THR A 112 -0.85 5.65 -0.57
C THR A 112 -0.91 4.51 0.44
N THR A 113 -0.52 3.29 0.03
CA THR A 113 -0.40 2.15 0.93
C THR A 113 0.89 1.40 0.66
N ILE A 114 1.62 1.07 1.73
CA ILE A 114 2.79 0.20 1.71
C ILE A 114 2.64 -0.95 2.71
N ARG A 115 3.25 -2.09 2.39
CA ARG A 115 3.27 -3.28 3.24
C ARG A 115 4.70 -3.72 3.51
N VAL A 116 5.04 -3.91 4.78
CA VAL A 116 6.23 -4.65 5.19
C VAL A 116 5.79 -6.08 5.51
N PRO A 117 6.33 -7.11 4.83
CA PRO A 117 6.01 -8.50 5.17
C PRO A 117 6.63 -8.86 6.53
N ALA A 118 6.30 -10.05 7.03
CA ALA A 118 6.72 -10.46 8.38
C ALA A 118 8.25 -10.61 8.55
N CYS A 119 9.03 -10.76 7.47
CA CYS A 119 10.48 -10.95 7.51
C CYS A 119 10.91 -12.06 8.51
N PRO A 120 10.58 -13.34 8.24
CA PRO A 120 10.70 -14.44 9.20
C PRO A 120 12.13 -14.75 9.65
N ASP A 121 13.13 -14.47 8.82
CA ASP A 121 14.55 -14.72 9.14
C ASP A 121 15.20 -13.59 9.95
N ALA A 122 14.47 -12.49 10.16
CA ALA A 122 14.96 -11.33 10.88
C ALA A 122 14.57 -11.38 12.36
N VAL A 123 15.30 -10.65 13.20
CA VAL A 123 15.07 -10.63 14.66
C VAL A 123 15.01 -9.21 15.20
N GLY A 124 14.21 -9.00 16.25
CA GLY A 124 14.11 -7.72 16.93
C GLY A 124 13.36 -6.66 16.12
N TRP A 125 14.00 -5.51 15.94
CA TRP A 125 13.44 -4.35 15.24
C TRP A 125 14.16 -4.15 13.92
N LEU A 126 13.39 -4.02 12.85
CA LEU A 126 13.86 -3.67 11.52
C LEU A 126 13.68 -2.17 11.33
N ALA A 127 14.59 -1.54 10.60
CA ALA A 127 14.50 -0.14 10.24
C ALA A 127 14.57 0.01 8.73
N PHE A 128 13.63 0.74 8.15
CA PHE A 128 13.63 1.05 6.73
C PHE A 128 13.82 2.55 6.53
N ALA A 129 14.69 2.91 5.58
CA ALA A 129 14.87 4.30 5.18
C ALA A 129 13.75 4.72 4.23
N GLY A 130 13.15 5.89 4.47
CA GLY A 130 12.05 6.37 3.64
C GLY A 130 11.45 7.66 4.19
N GLY A 131 10.16 7.87 3.95
CA GLY A 131 9.47 9.05 4.44
C GLY A 131 8.12 9.31 3.80
N TYR A 132 7.73 10.57 3.90
CA TYR A 132 6.45 11.11 3.48
C TYR A 132 6.68 12.10 2.35
N HIS A 133 5.82 12.05 1.32
CA HIS A 133 5.73 13.11 0.33
C HIS A 133 4.36 13.78 0.44
N VAL A 134 4.37 15.09 0.66
CA VAL A 134 3.16 15.90 0.93
C VAL A 134 3.14 17.13 0.01
N PRO A 135 1.96 17.64 -0.38
CA PRO A 135 1.87 18.84 -1.23
C PRO A 135 2.22 20.13 -0.47
N ARG A 136 2.14 20.11 0.87
CA ARG A 136 2.44 21.23 1.78
C ARG A 136 2.69 20.69 3.18
N PRO A 137 3.27 21.48 4.12
CA PRO A 137 3.35 21.06 5.51
C PRO A 137 1.95 20.74 6.07
N MET A 138 1.80 19.57 6.68
CA MET A 138 0.51 19.07 7.17
C MET A 138 0.68 17.99 8.25
N CYS A 139 -0.41 17.72 8.97
CA CYS A 139 -0.54 16.50 9.74
C CYS A 139 -0.99 15.38 8.79
N VAL A 140 -0.22 14.28 8.73
CA VAL A 140 -0.54 13.13 7.88
C VAL A 140 -1.30 12.09 8.72
N PRO A 141 -2.62 11.91 8.47
CA PRO A 141 -3.38 10.82 9.05
C PRO A 141 -3.01 9.49 8.40
N LEU A 142 -2.71 8.49 9.24
CA LEU A 142 -2.37 7.14 8.83
C LEU A 142 -3.35 6.14 9.45
N ILE A 143 -3.61 5.08 8.70
CA ILE A 143 -4.26 3.86 9.16
C ILE A 143 -3.18 2.78 9.21
N VAL A 144 -2.93 2.23 10.40
CA VAL A 144 -1.92 1.18 10.61
C VAL A 144 -2.65 -0.13 10.86
N ARG A 145 -2.32 -1.16 10.05
CA ARG A 145 -2.87 -2.51 10.21
C ARG A 145 -1.77 -3.51 10.56
N VAL A 146 -2.05 -4.30 11.60
CA VAL A 146 -1.14 -5.31 12.13
C VAL A 146 -1.98 -6.52 12.56
N ASN A 147 -1.72 -7.69 11.99
CA ASN A 147 -2.40 -8.95 12.36
C ASN A 147 -3.94 -8.82 12.43
N GLY A 148 -4.56 -8.14 11.47
CA GLY A 148 -6.01 -7.93 11.41
C GLY A 148 -6.56 -6.87 12.39
N ARG A 149 -5.72 -6.25 13.21
CA ARG A 149 -6.06 -5.08 14.02
C ARG A 149 -5.75 -3.81 13.25
N GLU A 150 -6.54 -2.78 13.48
CA GLU A 150 -6.37 -1.46 12.89
C GLU A 150 -6.25 -0.39 13.98
N GLN A 151 -5.36 0.58 13.79
CA GLN A 151 -5.28 1.77 14.63
C GLN A 151 -4.95 2.99 13.77
N ARG A 152 -5.67 4.08 14.01
CA ARG A 152 -5.36 5.38 13.42
C ARG A 152 -4.21 6.04 14.15
N ALA A 153 -3.34 6.69 13.39
CA ALA A 153 -2.23 7.46 13.89
C ALA A 153 -2.08 8.74 13.06
N GLU A 154 -1.28 9.65 13.57
CA GLU A 154 -1.03 10.94 12.96
C GLU A 154 0.46 11.23 13.06
N VAL A 155 1.00 11.82 12.00
CA VAL A 155 2.41 12.19 11.89
C VAL A 155 2.53 13.65 11.51
N ARG A 156 3.31 14.40 12.28
CA ARG A 156 3.53 15.83 12.12
C ARG A 156 4.57 16.08 11.02
N VAL A 157 4.13 16.31 9.77
CA VAL A 157 5.03 16.50 8.61
C VAL A 157 5.14 17.99 8.28
N GLY A 158 6.15 18.65 8.84
CA GLY A 158 6.36 20.10 8.70
C GLY A 158 5.35 20.99 9.45
N ALA A 159 4.20 20.44 9.88
CA ALA A 159 3.19 21.11 10.68
C ALA A 159 2.76 20.25 11.88
N ASP A 160 2.14 20.86 12.90
CA ASP A 160 1.52 20.13 14.00
C ASP A 160 0.18 19.52 13.60
N CYS A 161 -0.23 18.51 14.36
CA CYS A 161 -1.59 17.97 14.34
C CYS A 161 -2.45 18.73 15.33
N GLU A 162 -3.69 19.03 14.97
CA GLU A 162 -4.68 19.61 15.88
C GLU A 162 -5.01 18.58 16.97
N SER A 163 -5.23 19.06 18.20
CA SER A 163 -5.43 18.23 19.40
C SER A 163 -6.90 18.00 19.73
#